data_AF-A0A536FTY5-F1
#
_entry.id   AF-A0A536FTY5-F1
#
_cell.length_a   1.000
_cell.length_b   1.000
_cell.length_c   1.000
_cell.angle_alpha   90.00
_cell.angle_beta   90.00
_cell.angle_gamma   90.00
#
_symmetry.space_group_name_H-M   'P 1'
#
loop_
_entity.id
_entity.type
_entity.pdbx_description
1 polymer ?
#
loop_
_entity_poly.entity_id
_entity_poly.type
_entity_poly.pdbx_seq_one_letter_code
_entity_poly.pdbx_strand_id
1 'polypeptide(L)' 'MFEHILVAIDGSVYSESSLPAAIEVAKKFGSELLVFRSTSHASISGTDFTSAFEAGPLVPRGRDCGP' A
#
# COMPACT_ATOMS: atom_id res chain seq x y z
N MET A 1 -24.12 -3.50 -15.42
CA MET A 1 -23.37 -2.23 -15.24
C MET A 1 -22.30 -2.48 -14.19
N PHE A 2 -21.19 -1.75 -14.17
CA PHE A 2 -20.26 -1.82 -13.04
C PHE A 2 -20.80 -0.97 -11.89
N GLU A 3 -20.88 -1.53 -10.68
CA GLU A 3 -21.32 -0.79 -9.49
C GLU A 3 -20.13 -0.17 -8.75
N HIS A 4 -19.00 -0.91 -8.75
CA HIS A 4 -17.75 -0.48 -8.14
C HIS A 4 -16.59 -0.63 -9.14
N ILE A 5 -15.74 0.38 -9.20
CA ILE A 5 -14.53 0.41 -10.03
C ILE A 5 -13.34 0.58 -9.09
N LEU A 6 -12.37 -0.34 -9.16
CA LEU A 6 -11.13 -0.27 -8.38
C LEU A 6 -9.98 0.19 -9.27
N VAL A 7 -9.25 1.21 -8.82
CA VAL A 7 -8.00 1.66 -9.44
C VAL A 7 -6.86 1.40 -8.48
N ALA A 8 -5.93 0.54 -8.88
CA ALA A 8 -4.69 0.33 -8.16
C ALA A 8 -3.63 1.34 -8.63
N ILE A 9 -3.12 2.15 -7.72
CA ILE A 9 -2.00 3.06 -7.96
C ILE A 9 -0.79 2.61 -7.15
N ASP A 10 0.40 2.70 -7.73
CA ASP A 10 1.67 2.42 -7.05
C ASP A 10 2.36 3.71 -6.56
N GLY A 11 1.79 4.87 -6.90
CA GLY A 11 2.34 6.20 -6.58
C GLY A 11 3.38 6.68 -7.59
N SER A 12 3.58 5.96 -8.70
CA SER A 12 4.28 6.50 -9.86
C SER A 12 3.41 7.51 -10.60
N VAL A 13 4.04 8.48 -11.25
CA VAL A 13 3.36 9.47 -12.10
C VAL A 13 2.49 8.81 -13.17
N TYR A 14 2.94 7.69 -13.72
CA TYR A 14 2.20 6.91 -14.71
C TYR A 14 0.92 6.32 -14.11
N SER A 15 1.00 5.71 -12.92
CA SER A 15 -0.20 5.18 -12.25
C SER A 15 -1.20 6.28 -11.88
N GLU A 16 -0.73 7.43 -11.39
CA GLU A 16 -1.59 8.55 -11.01
C GLU A 16 -2.32 9.17 -12.22
N SER A 17 -1.67 9.18 -13.39
CA SER A 17 -2.29 9.65 -14.64
C SER A 17 -3.48 8.80 -15.10
N SER A 18 -3.70 7.63 -14.52
CA SER A 18 -4.90 6.81 -14.79
C SER A 18 -6.16 7.32 -14.08
N LEU A 19 -6.02 8.13 -13.02
CA LEU A 19 -7.15 8.59 -12.19
C LEU A 19 -8.19 9.41 -12.96
N PRO A 20 -7.82 10.39 -13.83
CA PRO A 20 -8.81 11.13 -14.62
C PRO A 20 -9.68 10.22 -15.49
N ALA A 21 -9.07 9.26 -16.17
CA ALA A 21 -9.79 8.31 -17.01
C ALA A 21 -10.73 7.42 -16.18
N ALA A 22 -10.28 6.95 -15.01
CA ALA A 22 -11.12 6.14 -14.13
C ALA A 22 -12.32 6.92 -13.58
N ILE A 23 -12.16 8.21 -13.28
CA ILE A 23 -13.26 9.10 -12.88
C ILE A 23 -14.29 9.23 -14.01
N GLU A 24 -13.84 9.42 -15.26
CA GLU A 24 -14.76 9.51 -16.40
C GLU A 24 -15.55 8.22 -16.61
N VAL A 25 -14.89 7.07 -16.48
CA VAL A 25 -15.54 5.76 -16.56
C VAL A 25 -16.56 5.59 -15.42
N ALA A 26 -16.19 5.89 -14.17
CA ALA A 26 -17.10 5.80 -13.04
C ALA A 26 -18.34 6.69 -13.20
N LYS A 27 -18.15 7.93 -13.67
CA LYS A 27 -19.27 8.85 -13.98
C LYS A 27 -20.19 8.29 -15.06
N LYS A 28 -19.62 7.74 -16.13
CA LYS A 28 -20.39 7.14 -17.23
C LYS A 28 -21.22 5.95 -16.77
N PHE A 29 -20.72 5.19 -15.79
CA PHE A 29 -21.40 4.02 -15.26
C PHE A 29 -22.22 4.27 -13.99
N GLY A 30 -22.19 5.49 -13.43
CA GLY A 30 -22.80 5.77 -12.12
C GLY A 30 -22.19 4.94 -10.99
N SER A 31 -20.94 4.53 -11.15
CA SER A 31 -20.24 3.62 -10.24
C SER A 31 -19.53 4.37 -9.12
N GLU A 32 -19.35 3.70 -7.99
CA GLU A 32 -18.41 4.12 -6.96
C GLU A 32 -16.97 3.83 -7.41
N LEU A 33 -16.07 4.79 -7.21
CA LEU A 33 -14.65 4.66 -7.56
C LEU A 33 -13.82 4.47 -6.30
N LEU A 34 -13.21 3.29 -6.17
CA LEU A 34 -12.26 2.95 -5.12
C LEU A 34 -10.83 3.12 -5.63
N VAL A 35 -9.99 3.79 -4.86
CA VAL A 35 -8.56 3.94 -5.15
C VAL A 35 -7.76 3.17 -4.11
N PHE A 36 -6.92 2.26 -4.56
CA PHE A 36 -6.07 1.43 -3.71
C PHE A 36 -4.61 1.73 -4.00
N ARG A 37 -3.83 1.99 -2.96
CA ARG A 37 -2.39 2.11 -3.05
C ARG A 37 -1.72 0.99 -2.26
N SER A 38 -0.87 0.22 -2.92
CA SER A 38 -0.02 -0.74 -2.23
C SER A 38 1.16 -0.02 -1.62
N THR A 39 1.39 -0.23 -0.33
CA THR A 39 2.62 0.15 0.37
C THR A 39 3.46 -1.10 0.58
N SER A 40 4.72 -1.07 0.14
CA SER A 40 5.66 -2.15 0.44
C SER A 40 5.89 -2.20 1.94
N HIS A 41 5.23 -3.12 2.62
CA HIS A 41 5.53 -3.42 4.01
C HIS A 41 6.72 -4.38 4.09
N ALA A 42 7.46 -4.32 5.21
CA ALA A 42 8.48 -5.31 5.51
C ALA A 42 7.81 -6.69 5.49
N SER A 43 8.25 -7.54 4.58
CA SER A 43 7.89 -8.95 4.62
C SER A 43 8.59 -9.55 5.82
N ILE A 44 7.80 -10.12 6.73
CA ILE A 44 8.34 -10.94 7.81
C ILE A 44 8.93 -12.16 7.12
N SER A 45 10.26 -12.23 7.03
CA SER A 45 10.93 -13.42 6.55
C SER A 45 10.87 -14.44 7.68
N GLY A 46 10.66 -15.72 7.38
CA GLY A 46 10.43 -16.77 8.39
C GLY A 46 11.54 -16.95 9.44
N THR A 47 12.64 -16.17 9.39
CA THR A 47 13.66 -16.09 10.43
C THR A 47 13.28 -15.19 11.61
N ASP A 48 12.27 -14.32 11.47
CA ASP A 48 11.88 -13.34 12.50
C ASP A 48 11.09 -13.97 13.66
N PHE A 49 10.54 -15.17 13.48
CA PHE A 49 9.78 -15.86 14.52
C PHE A 49 10.65 -16.61 15.55
N THR A 50 11.89 -16.95 15.19
CA THR A 50 12.74 -17.83 16.02
C THR A 50 13.55 -17.12 17.10
N SER A 51 13.67 -15.79 17.12
CA SER A 51 14.47 -15.09 18.14
C SER A 51 13.67 -14.23 19.13
N ALA A 52 12.35 -14.11 18.97
CA ALA A 52 11.53 -13.24 19.83
C ALA A 52 10.98 -13.95 21.11
N PHE A 53 11.13 -15.27 21.24
CA PHE A 53 10.70 -15.96 22.46
C PHE A 53 11.73 -15.90 23.60
N GLU A 54 12.98 -15.50 23.34
CA GLU A 54 14.06 -15.63 24.34
C GLU A 54 14.76 -14.33 24.80
N ALA A 55 14.30 -13.13 24.42
CA ALA A 55 15.03 -11.92 24.83
C ALA A 55 14.14 -10.69 25.12
N GLY A 56 13.50 -10.70 26.30
CA GLY A 56 13.20 -9.49 27.10
C GLY A 56 12.39 -8.35 26.43
N PRO A 57 12.10 -7.27 27.17
CA PRO A 57 11.29 -6.18 26.63
C PRO A 57 12.07 -5.41 25.56
N LEU A 58 11.48 -5.32 24.37
CA LEU A 58 12.01 -4.59 23.22
C LEU A 58 12.15 -3.09 23.55
N VAL A 59 13.38 -2.64 23.79
CA VAL A 59 13.73 -1.21 23.75
C VAL A 59 14.02 -0.86 22.29
N PRO A 60 13.25 0.02 21.64
CA PRO A 60 13.55 0.43 20.27
C PRO A 60 14.85 1.25 20.26
N ARG A 61 15.92 0.67 19.70
CA ARG A 61 17.17 1.40 19.41
C ARG A 61 16.87 2.44 18.34
N GLY A 62 17.19 3.70 18.64
CA GLY A 62 17.09 4.83 17.74
C GLY A 62 17.76 4.52 16.41
N ARG A 63 17.11 4.93 15.33
CA ARG A 63 17.64 4.81 13.97
C ARG A 63 18.68 5.91 13.82
N ASP A 64 19.94 5.57 14.04
CA ASP A 64 21.06 6.46 13.74
C ASP A 64 21.15 6.58 12.22
N CYS A 65 20.70 7.72 11.69
CA CYS A 65 20.93 8.11 10.31
C CYS A 65 22.38 8.56 10.16
N GLY A 66 23.16 7.84 9.36
CA GLY A 66 24.40 8.36 8.77
C GLY A 66 25.15 7.31 7.94
N PRO A 67 26.08 7.73 7.07
CA PRO A 67 26.37 9.10 6.63
C PRO A 67 25.53 9.55 5.42
#